data_AF-A0A161M4M0-F1
#
_entry.id   AF-A0A161M4M0-F1
#
_cell.length_a   1.000
_cell.length_b   1.000
_cell.length_c   1.000
_cell.angle_alpha   90.00
_cell.angle_beta   90.00
_cell.angle_gamma   90.00
#
_symmetry.space_group_name_H-M   'P 1'
#
loop_
_entity.id
_entity.type
_entity.pdbx_description
1 polymer ?
#
loop_
_entity_poly.entity_id
_entity_poly.type
_entity_poly.pdbx_seq_one_letter_code
_entity_poly.pdbx_strand_id
1 'polypeptide(L)'
;RIQVHHHNHHIHHILRSLHIQVLLHNPNHLHVRGQQLLELRPWPSQPAIQLLLEALPTCCLIGLFDEFLSEKRLEERIGGPFKNKKNEELFVIDTSTNDERFKEDTKKLTKKQRALLPPRCFEILKPLTAVPDPIVKRNRVKSKEERKSTIRKAIEEKKRLSGYIPKKVLEARRSRIVTKLQKKMQPKEHTFNKNLWDNKSTDENENPADLEWLNDNTIRHNLTNLGAFKFGVPKGIRKKKSVVPTIELPHPGSSYNPSFKDHQELLKIVADRELGKQKEEAHIKRVTSDLFNKVTRSEKASLWMEEMSQGLPQTEEIKSEDNVKEENEESTEYKAINPPVSFLKKKTKKQRR
;
A
#
# COMPACT_ATOMS: atom_id res chain seq x y z
N ARG A 1 -14.49 24.97 2.16
CA ARG A 1 -14.38 23.97 1.06
C ARG A 1 -13.93 22.57 1.51
N ILE A 2 -13.58 22.35 2.78
CA ILE A 2 -13.18 21.02 3.31
C ILE A 2 -14.34 20.32 4.06
N GLN A 3 -15.34 21.05 4.58
CA GLN A 3 -16.52 20.46 5.25
C GLN A 3 -17.51 19.74 4.31
N VAL A 4 -17.54 20.09 3.02
CA VAL A 4 -18.46 19.45 2.04
C VAL A 4 -18.03 18.01 1.71
N HIS A 5 -16.74 17.68 1.85
CA HIS A 5 -16.24 16.35 1.53
C HIS A 5 -16.53 15.30 2.62
N HIS A 6 -16.67 15.70 3.88
CA HIS A 6 -17.02 14.74 4.95
C HIS A 6 -18.50 14.32 4.91
N HIS A 7 -19.41 15.20 4.48
CA HIS A 7 -20.83 14.87 4.35
C HIS A 7 -21.10 13.83 3.25
N ASN A 8 -20.41 13.93 2.10
CA ASN A 8 -20.59 12.99 1.00
C ASN A 8 -20.08 11.57 1.31
N HIS A 9 -19.07 11.43 2.17
CA HIS A 9 -18.57 10.12 2.57
C HIS A 9 -19.52 9.39 3.53
N HIS A 10 -20.24 10.14 4.38
CA HIS A 10 -21.20 9.58 5.32
C HIS A 10 -22.47 9.07 4.62
N ILE A 11 -22.94 9.79 3.60
CA ILE A 11 -24.11 9.41 2.79
C ILE A 11 -23.84 8.14 1.99
N HIS A 12 -22.63 7.98 1.43
CA HIS A 12 -22.24 6.77 0.70
C HIS A 12 -22.13 5.52 1.59
N HIS A 13 -21.78 5.68 2.87
CA HIS A 13 -21.71 4.57 3.83
C HIS A 13 -23.10 4.10 4.27
N ILE A 14 -24.04 5.05 4.47
CA ILE A 14 -25.43 4.73 4.82
C ILE A 14 -26.14 4.03 3.66
N LEU A 15 -25.93 4.49 2.41
CA LEU A 15 -26.50 3.84 1.22
C LEU A 15 -25.92 2.44 0.97
N ARG A 16 -24.63 2.21 1.26
CA ARG A 16 -24.03 0.86 1.18
C ARG A 16 -24.54 -0.06 2.28
N SER A 17 -24.74 0.43 3.51
CA SER A 17 -25.30 -0.36 4.60
C SER A 17 -26.74 -0.79 4.30
N LEU A 18 -27.57 0.12 3.79
CA LEU A 18 -28.96 -0.18 3.40
C LEU A 18 -29.02 -1.16 2.22
N HIS A 19 -28.11 -1.04 1.25
CA HIS A 19 -28.09 -1.94 0.10
C HIS A 19 -27.62 -3.37 0.49
N ILE A 20 -26.68 -3.49 1.44
CA ILE A 20 -26.22 -4.78 1.96
C ILE A 20 -27.31 -5.45 2.84
N GLN A 21 -28.11 -4.67 3.57
CA GLN A 21 -29.21 -5.21 4.38
C GLN A 21 -30.40 -5.73 3.56
N VAL A 22 -30.67 -5.13 2.39
CA VAL A 22 -31.73 -5.59 1.48
C VAL A 22 -31.36 -6.90 0.77
N LEU A 23 -30.07 -7.20 0.60
CA LEU A 23 -29.60 -8.40 -0.13
C LEU A 23 -29.46 -9.66 0.75
N LEU A 24 -29.71 -9.59 2.07
CA LEU A 24 -29.58 -10.71 3.01
C LEU A 24 -30.90 -11.14 3.68
N HIS A 25 -32.06 -10.72 3.17
CA HIS A 25 -33.35 -11.26 3.64
C HIS A 25 -34.02 -12.12 2.57
N ASN A 26 -34.19 -13.40 2.93
CA ASN A 26 -34.85 -14.47 2.19
C ASN A 26 -36.23 -14.06 1.64
N PRO A 27 -36.59 -14.43 0.40
CA PRO A 27 -37.84 -13.99 -0.26
C PRO A 27 -39.09 -14.82 0.10
N ASN A 28 -39.12 -15.57 1.21
CA ASN A 28 -40.20 -16.55 1.48
C ASN A 28 -41.03 -16.28 2.76
N HIS A 29 -41.08 -15.06 3.30
CA HIS A 29 -41.83 -14.83 4.56
C HIS A 29 -42.65 -13.52 4.63
N LEU A 30 -43.24 -13.08 3.52
CA LEU A 30 -44.10 -11.87 3.49
C LEU A 30 -45.47 -12.09 2.83
N HIS A 31 -46.04 -13.29 2.94
CA HIS A 31 -47.38 -13.58 2.40
C HIS A 31 -48.49 -13.81 3.45
N VAL A 32 -48.27 -13.54 4.74
CA VAL A 32 -49.29 -13.87 5.79
C VAL A 32 -49.58 -12.74 6.78
N ARG A 33 -49.11 -11.50 6.57
CA ARG A 33 -49.42 -10.38 7.51
C ARG A 33 -49.80 -9.08 6.83
N GLY A 34 -50.81 -9.15 5.96
CA GLY A 34 -51.41 -7.98 5.30
C GLY A 34 -52.93 -8.06 5.11
N GLN A 35 -53.64 -8.87 5.90
CA GLN A 35 -55.11 -9.01 5.80
C GLN A 35 -55.87 -8.64 7.09
N GLN A 36 -55.24 -7.96 8.03
CA GLN A 36 -55.93 -7.42 9.21
C GLN A 36 -55.46 -6.00 9.44
N LEU A 37 -56.15 -5.02 8.83
CA LEU A 37 -56.30 -3.62 9.27
C LEU A 37 -56.93 -2.79 8.14
N LEU A 38 -58.15 -3.12 7.76
CA LEU A 38 -59.03 -2.26 6.97
C LEU A 38 -60.45 -2.38 7.52
N GLU A 39 -60.65 -1.79 8.69
CA GLU A 39 -61.98 -1.49 9.22
C GLU A 39 -62.00 -0.02 9.69
N LEU A 40 -62.97 0.71 9.13
CA LEU A 40 -63.61 1.93 9.65
C LEU A 40 -62.87 3.28 9.53
N ARG A 41 -63.04 3.95 8.38
CA ARG A 41 -63.32 5.40 8.32
C ARG A 41 -64.39 5.70 7.25
N PRO A 42 -65.36 6.60 7.51
CA PRO A 42 -66.45 6.89 6.59
C PRO A 42 -66.06 7.89 5.49
N TRP A 43 -66.61 7.69 4.30
CA TRP A 43 -66.51 8.57 3.13
C TRP A 43 -67.31 9.87 3.34
N PRO A 44 -66.78 11.05 3.01
CA PRO A 44 -67.60 12.25 2.85
C PRO A 44 -68.19 12.33 1.43
N SER A 45 -69.39 12.93 1.42
CA SER A 45 -70.33 13.33 0.36
C SER A 45 -69.89 13.48 -1.11
N GLN A 46 -70.92 13.40 -1.96
CA GLN A 46 -70.92 13.10 -3.40
C GLN A 46 -70.57 14.19 -4.44
N PRO A 47 -70.16 15.46 -4.19
CA PRO A 47 -69.89 16.36 -5.31
C PRO A 47 -68.47 16.27 -5.92
N ALA A 48 -67.52 15.56 -5.29
CA ALA A 48 -66.12 15.54 -5.74
C ALA A 48 -65.80 14.48 -6.82
N ILE A 49 -66.68 13.50 -7.05
CA ILE A 49 -66.46 12.41 -8.02
C ILE A 49 -66.93 12.81 -9.42
N GLN A 50 -67.88 13.75 -9.54
CA GLN A 50 -68.42 14.19 -10.83
C GLN A 50 -67.41 15.02 -11.66
N LEU A 51 -66.55 15.82 -11.02
CA LEU A 51 -65.54 16.66 -11.70
C LEU A 51 -64.27 15.90 -12.13
N LEU A 52 -64.04 14.70 -11.58
CA LEU A 52 -62.91 13.85 -11.99
C LEU A 52 -63.25 12.96 -13.19
N LEU A 53 -64.54 12.72 -13.50
CA LEU A 53 -64.94 11.88 -14.64
C LEU A 53 -64.97 12.61 -15.99
N GLU A 54 -65.04 13.95 -16.02
CA GLU A 54 -65.02 14.73 -17.27
C GLU A 54 -63.60 15.12 -17.76
N ALA A 55 -62.58 14.98 -16.91
CA ALA A 55 -61.18 15.32 -17.25
C ALA A 55 -60.31 14.12 -17.68
N LEU A 56 -60.83 12.89 -17.57
CA LEU A 56 -60.07 11.67 -17.87
C LEU A 56 -59.88 11.33 -19.38
N PRO A 57 -60.75 11.69 -20.33
CA PRO A 57 -60.52 11.32 -21.73
C PRO A 57 -59.48 12.20 -22.45
N THR A 58 -59.20 13.42 -21.97
CA THR A 58 -58.25 14.35 -22.63
C THR A 58 -56.80 14.15 -22.17
N CYS A 59 -56.58 13.82 -20.90
CA CYS A 59 -55.24 13.56 -20.37
C CYS A 59 -54.62 12.25 -20.91
N CYS A 60 -55.44 11.22 -21.18
CA CYS A 60 -54.95 9.98 -21.78
C CYS A 60 -54.51 10.16 -23.24
N LEU A 61 -55.18 11.04 -24.01
CA LEU A 61 -54.81 11.32 -25.40
C LEU A 61 -53.49 12.09 -25.53
N ILE A 62 -53.18 12.96 -24.58
CA ILE A 62 -51.91 13.73 -24.58
C ILE A 62 -50.73 12.83 -24.25
N GLY A 63 -50.87 11.90 -23.29
CA GLY A 63 -49.83 10.92 -22.96
C GLY A 63 -49.52 9.97 -24.12
N LEU A 64 -50.56 9.47 -24.80
CA LEU A 64 -50.39 8.60 -25.97
C LEU A 64 -49.73 9.32 -27.15
N PHE A 65 -49.99 10.63 -27.31
CA PHE A 65 -49.35 11.44 -28.35
C PHE A 65 -47.87 11.70 -28.04
N ASP A 66 -47.51 11.95 -26.79
CA ASP A 66 -46.12 12.16 -26.38
C ASP A 66 -45.31 10.85 -26.45
N GLU A 67 -45.92 9.72 -26.07
CA GLU A 67 -45.32 8.39 -26.26
C GLU A 67 -45.05 8.11 -27.75
N PHE A 68 -46.03 8.36 -28.63
CA PHE A 68 -45.85 8.19 -30.07
C PHE A 68 -44.73 9.08 -30.65
N LEU A 69 -44.62 10.33 -30.20
CA LEU A 69 -43.53 11.22 -30.62
C LEU A 69 -42.18 10.81 -30.03
N SER A 70 -42.16 10.26 -28.82
CA SER A 70 -40.95 9.73 -28.20
C SER A 70 -40.44 8.48 -28.93
N GLU A 71 -41.36 7.60 -29.35
CA GLU A 71 -41.08 6.38 -30.09
C GLU A 71 -40.56 6.71 -31.49
N LYS A 72 -41.19 7.67 -32.21
CA LYS A 72 -40.67 8.16 -33.50
C LYS A 72 -39.26 8.73 -33.41
N ARG A 73 -38.95 9.53 -32.38
CA ARG A 73 -37.59 10.08 -32.18
C ARG A 73 -36.57 9.00 -31.83
N LEU A 74 -37.00 7.96 -31.11
CA LEU A 74 -36.17 6.81 -30.80
C LEU A 74 -35.90 5.98 -32.07
N GLU A 75 -36.92 5.75 -32.89
CA GLU A 75 -36.79 5.09 -34.18
C GLU A 75 -35.83 5.83 -35.11
N GLU A 76 -35.91 7.16 -35.22
CA GLU A 76 -34.94 7.96 -35.99
C GLU A 76 -33.50 7.78 -35.49
N ARG A 77 -33.30 7.67 -34.18
CA ARG A 77 -31.98 7.46 -33.56
C ARG A 77 -31.42 6.05 -33.81
N ILE A 78 -32.29 5.04 -33.87
CA ILE A 78 -31.94 3.62 -34.11
C ILE A 78 -31.92 3.28 -35.63
N GLY A 79 -32.23 4.26 -36.48
CA GLY A 79 -32.17 4.14 -37.93
C GLY A 79 -33.40 3.49 -38.55
N GLY A 80 -34.59 3.77 -38.01
CA GLY A 80 -35.89 3.36 -38.53
C GLY A 80 -36.43 2.03 -37.99
N PRO A 81 -37.73 1.74 -38.23
CA PRO A 81 -38.39 0.55 -37.72
C PRO A 81 -37.84 -0.73 -38.36
N PHE A 82 -37.72 -1.79 -37.58
CA PHE A 82 -37.15 -3.07 -37.99
C PHE A 82 -37.86 -3.69 -39.22
N LYS A 83 -39.16 -3.40 -39.39
CA LYS A 83 -39.98 -3.87 -40.52
C LYS A 83 -39.53 -3.32 -41.88
N ASN A 84 -38.87 -2.16 -41.91
CA ASN A 84 -38.45 -1.50 -43.15
C ASN A 84 -37.02 -1.85 -43.54
N LYS A 85 -36.23 -2.45 -42.64
CA LYS A 85 -34.85 -2.87 -42.90
C LYS A 85 -34.86 -4.17 -43.68
N LYS A 86 -34.01 -4.27 -44.71
CA LYS A 86 -33.90 -5.50 -45.51
C LYS A 86 -33.17 -6.58 -44.72
N ASN A 87 -33.54 -7.84 -44.93
CA ASN A 87 -32.91 -8.97 -44.25
C ASN A 87 -31.38 -9.05 -44.47
N GLU A 88 -30.88 -8.55 -45.60
CA GLU A 88 -29.45 -8.50 -45.93
C GLU A 88 -28.65 -7.55 -45.02
N GLU A 89 -29.28 -6.50 -44.48
CA GLU A 89 -28.65 -5.58 -43.52
C GLU A 89 -28.74 -6.11 -42.09
N LEU A 90 -29.81 -6.87 -41.81
CA LEU A 90 -30.08 -7.43 -40.49
C LEU A 90 -29.24 -8.67 -40.21
N PHE A 91 -28.95 -9.46 -41.24
CA PHE A 91 -28.29 -10.74 -41.12
C PHE A 91 -27.09 -10.81 -42.06
N VAL A 92 -25.90 -10.65 -41.48
CA VAL A 92 -24.66 -11.06 -42.13
C VAL A 92 -24.50 -12.55 -41.89
N ILE A 93 -24.77 -13.36 -42.91
CA ILE A 93 -24.47 -14.79 -42.85
C ILE A 93 -22.96 -14.92 -42.98
N ASP A 94 -22.30 -15.14 -41.86
CA ASP A 94 -20.85 -15.33 -41.79
C ASP A 94 -20.50 -16.70 -42.38
N THR A 95 -20.41 -16.75 -43.71
CA THR A 95 -20.04 -17.95 -44.50
C THR A 95 -18.53 -18.19 -44.51
N SER A 96 -17.75 -17.26 -43.93
CA SER A 96 -16.31 -17.43 -43.84
C SER A 96 -15.96 -18.41 -42.71
N THR A 97 -15.41 -19.57 -43.05
CA THR A 97 -14.59 -20.40 -42.15
C THR A 97 -13.27 -19.70 -41.83
N ASN A 98 -13.34 -18.41 -41.48
CA ASN A 98 -12.20 -17.62 -41.02
C ASN A 98 -11.90 -17.97 -39.56
N ASP A 99 -11.52 -19.24 -39.35
CA ASP A 99 -10.85 -19.69 -38.13
C ASP A 99 -9.59 -18.89 -37.84
N GLU A 100 -9.05 -18.14 -38.80
CA GLU A 100 -7.87 -17.31 -38.63
C GLU A 100 -8.06 -16.22 -37.56
N ARG A 101 -9.26 -15.62 -37.49
CA ARG A 101 -9.56 -14.60 -36.46
C ARG A 101 -9.51 -15.17 -35.04
N PHE A 102 -9.88 -16.44 -34.85
CA PHE A 102 -9.79 -17.13 -33.55
C PHE A 102 -8.43 -17.82 -33.31
N LYS A 103 -7.65 -18.09 -34.37
CA LYS A 103 -6.30 -18.66 -34.27
C LYS A 103 -5.23 -17.63 -33.87
N GLU A 104 -5.49 -16.34 -34.04
CA GLU A 104 -4.57 -15.29 -33.58
C GLU A 104 -4.61 -15.11 -32.06
N ASP A 105 -5.80 -15.20 -31.45
CA ASP A 105 -6.00 -15.03 -30.01
C ASP A 105 -5.49 -16.23 -29.18
N THR A 106 -5.33 -17.41 -29.81
CA THR A 106 -4.89 -18.65 -29.12
C THR A 106 -3.38 -18.91 -29.22
N LYS A 107 -2.63 -18.15 -30.04
CA LYS A 107 -1.17 -18.31 -30.16
C LYS A 107 -0.47 -17.81 -28.90
N LYS A 108 -0.02 -18.75 -28.05
CA LYS A 108 0.81 -18.43 -26.88
C LYS A 108 2.06 -17.68 -27.33
N LEU A 109 2.14 -16.41 -26.95
CA LEU A 109 3.30 -15.55 -27.21
C LEU A 109 4.60 -16.23 -26.75
N THR A 110 5.62 -16.19 -27.61
CA THR A 110 6.96 -16.69 -27.26
C THR A 110 7.54 -15.91 -26.08
N LYS A 111 8.49 -16.51 -25.35
CA LYS A 111 9.17 -15.85 -24.20
C LYS A 111 9.77 -14.47 -24.57
N LYS A 112 10.23 -14.32 -25.82
CA LYS A 112 10.76 -13.05 -26.32
C LYS A 112 9.65 -12.02 -26.55
N GLN A 113 8.53 -12.41 -27.16
CA GLN A 113 7.38 -11.54 -27.36
C GLN A 113 6.77 -11.11 -26.03
N ARG A 114 6.65 -12.03 -25.06
CA ARG A 114 6.20 -11.71 -23.68
C ARG A 114 7.11 -10.72 -22.96
N ALA A 115 8.42 -10.76 -23.22
CA ALA A 115 9.38 -9.84 -22.60
C ALA A 115 9.33 -8.42 -23.20
N LEU A 116 8.79 -8.24 -24.41
CA LEU A 116 8.56 -6.92 -25.01
C LEU A 116 7.30 -6.26 -24.48
N LEU A 117 6.32 -7.05 -24.05
CA LEU A 117 5.12 -6.54 -23.39
C LEU A 117 5.48 -5.95 -22.03
N PRO A 118 4.80 -4.86 -21.61
CA PRO A 118 4.99 -4.33 -20.27
C PRO A 118 4.62 -5.41 -19.23
N PRO A 119 5.38 -5.53 -18.13
CA PRO A 119 5.07 -6.50 -17.09
C PRO A 119 3.71 -6.20 -16.44
N ARG A 120 3.07 -7.26 -15.95
CA ARG A 120 1.72 -7.21 -15.36
C ARG A 120 1.61 -6.26 -14.17
N CYS A 121 2.69 -6.04 -13.42
CA CYS A 121 2.70 -5.10 -12.30
C CYS A 121 2.47 -3.64 -12.73
N PHE A 122 2.72 -3.27 -13.99
CA PHE A 122 2.41 -1.94 -14.52
C PHE A 122 1.01 -1.85 -15.14
N GLU A 123 0.24 -2.94 -15.14
CA GLU A 123 -1.16 -2.93 -15.62
C GLU A 123 -2.05 -2.04 -14.76
N ILE A 124 -1.79 -1.99 -13.44
CA ILE A 124 -2.48 -1.11 -12.48
C ILE A 124 -2.23 0.38 -12.78
N LEU A 125 -1.10 0.69 -13.44
CA LEU A 125 -0.74 2.07 -13.80
C LEU A 125 -1.33 2.50 -15.16
N LYS A 126 -1.95 1.58 -15.91
CA LYS A 126 -2.63 1.94 -17.15
C LYS A 126 -3.95 2.66 -16.83
N PRO A 127 -4.36 3.63 -17.64
CA PRO A 127 -5.64 4.29 -17.45
C PRO A 127 -6.78 3.27 -17.54
N LEU A 128 -7.77 3.39 -16.65
CA LEU A 128 -8.95 2.52 -16.63
C LEU A 128 -9.90 2.78 -17.81
N THR A 129 -9.80 3.97 -18.41
CA THR A 129 -10.60 4.38 -19.56
C THR A 129 -9.72 4.45 -20.81
N ALA A 130 -10.31 4.20 -21.99
CA ALA A 130 -9.65 4.40 -23.28
C ALA A 130 -9.58 5.89 -23.70
N VAL A 131 -10.00 6.79 -22.81
CA VAL A 131 -9.96 8.24 -23.05
C VAL A 131 -8.52 8.71 -22.90
N PRO A 132 -7.94 9.42 -23.89
CA PRO A 132 -6.59 9.94 -23.78
C PRO A 132 -6.51 10.96 -22.65
N ASP A 133 -5.43 10.92 -21.88
CA ASP A 133 -5.17 11.90 -20.83
C ASP A 133 -5.19 13.32 -21.42
N PRO A 134 -5.95 14.28 -20.84
CA PRO A 134 -6.00 15.65 -21.35
C PRO A 134 -4.65 16.37 -21.21
N ILE A 135 -3.76 15.88 -20.34
CA ILE A 135 -2.42 16.41 -20.12
C ILE A 135 -1.42 15.58 -20.95
N VAL A 136 -1.16 16.05 -22.17
CA VAL A 136 -0.29 15.36 -23.14
C VAL A 136 1.19 15.36 -22.72
N LYS A 137 1.64 16.35 -21.94
CA LYS A 137 3.04 16.49 -21.53
C LYS A 137 3.15 16.56 -20.01
N ARG A 138 3.83 15.58 -19.42
CA ARG A 138 4.26 15.58 -18.01
C ARG A 138 5.77 15.68 -17.92
N ASN A 139 6.27 16.34 -16.86
CA ASN A 139 7.70 16.40 -16.59
C ASN A 139 8.21 15.01 -16.21
N ARG A 140 8.87 14.32 -17.15
CA ARG A 140 9.53 13.03 -16.92
C ARG A 140 11.02 13.12 -17.14
N VAL A 141 11.73 12.21 -16.50
CA VAL A 141 13.16 11.99 -16.73
C VAL A 141 13.34 11.43 -18.16
N LYS A 142 14.00 12.19 -19.03
CA LYS A 142 14.31 11.77 -20.40
C LYS A 142 15.14 10.48 -20.42
N SER A 143 14.87 9.58 -21.35
CA SER A 143 15.66 8.36 -21.55
C SER A 143 17.09 8.70 -22.01
N LYS A 144 18.04 7.76 -21.87
CA LYS A 144 19.43 7.99 -22.29
C LYS A 144 19.55 8.37 -23.77
N GLU A 145 18.67 7.82 -24.60
CA GLU A 145 18.61 8.11 -26.04
C GLU A 145 17.98 9.47 -26.32
N GLU A 146 16.93 9.84 -25.57
CA GLU A 146 16.29 11.17 -25.67
C GLU A 146 17.21 12.30 -25.22
N ARG A 147 18.11 12.04 -24.26
CA ARG A 147 19.12 13.02 -23.81
C ARG A 147 20.24 13.26 -24.82
N LYS A 148 20.43 12.38 -25.81
CA LYS A 148 21.46 12.58 -26.84
C LYS A 148 21.07 13.80 -27.70
N SER A 149 22.06 14.66 -27.98
CA SER A 149 21.87 15.75 -28.95
C SER A 149 21.55 15.22 -30.34
N THR A 150 20.84 16.01 -31.14
CA THR A 150 20.49 15.70 -32.53
C THR A 150 21.73 15.34 -33.37
N ILE A 151 22.81 16.10 -33.21
CA ILE A 151 24.10 15.88 -33.87
C ILE A 151 24.65 14.48 -33.55
N ARG A 152 24.65 14.07 -32.27
CA ARG A 152 25.15 12.74 -31.89
C ARG A 152 24.30 11.61 -32.46
N LYS A 153 22.98 11.79 -32.53
CA LYS A 153 22.08 10.80 -33.17
C LYS A 153 22.38 10.65 -34.66
N ALA A 154 22.53 11.77 -35.38
CA ALA A 154 22.87 11.76 -36.80
C ALA A 154 24.22 11.09 -37.08
N ILE A 155 25.24 11.33 -36.24
CA ILE A 155 26.55 10.67 -36.37
C ILE A 155 26.44 9.15 -36.14
N GLU A 156 25.70 8.73 -35.11
CA GLU A 156 25.50 7.31 -34.80
C GLU A 156 24.72 6.59 -35.91
N GLU A 157 23.73 7.27 -36.49
CA GLU A 157 22.96 6.76 -37.63
C GLU A 157 23.78 6.68 -38.90
N LYS A 158 24.57 7.70 -39.24
CA LYS A 158 25.51 7.65 -40.37
C LYS A 158 26.52 6.51 -40.22
N LYS A 159 27.06 6.31 -39.01
CA LYS A 159 27.94 5.17 -38.69
C LYS A 159 27.21 3.84 -38.89
N ARG A 160 25.97 3.71 -38.40
CA ARG A 160 25.14 2.53 -38.58
C ARG A 160 24.88 2.22 -40.06
N LEU A 161 24.51 3.23 -40.86
CA LEU A 161 24.28 3.12 -42.31
C LEU A 161 25.55 2.71 -43.06
N SER A 162 26.71 3.24 -42.66
CA SER A 162 28.02 2.82 -43.19
C SER A 162 28.46 1.41 -42.74
N GLY A 163 27.65 0.69 -41.95
CA GLY A 163 27.98 -0.63 -41.44
C GLY A 163 29.05 -0.65 -40.34
N TYR A 164 29.43 0.51 -39.79
CA TYR A 164 30.43 0.61 -38.73
C TYR A 164 29.89 0.04 -37.41
N ILE A 165 30.54 -0.99 -36.88
CA ILE A 165 30.22 -1.62 -35.59
C ILE A 165 31.32 -1.29 -34.58
N PRO A 166 31.01 -0.67 -33.42
CA PRO A 166 32.02 -0.37 -32.42
C PRO A 166 32.60 -1.64 -31.79
N LYS A 167 33.92 -1.64 -31.53
CA LYS A 167 34.66 -2.77 -30.93
C LYS A 167 33.98 -3.33 -29.67
N LYS A 168 33.47 -2.46 -28.81
CA LYS A 168 32.74 -2.84 -27.58
C LYS A 168 31.52 -3.72 -27.85
N VAL A 169 30.80 -3.51 -28.96
CA VAL A 169 29.65 -4.34 -29.34
C VAL A 169 30.11 -5.70 -29.86
N LEU A 170 31.24 -5.76 -30.57
CA LEU A 170 31.84 -7.02 -31.01
C LEU A 170 32.32 -7.85 -29.82
N GLU A 171 33.02 -7.25 -28.87
CA GLU A 171 33.46 -7.89 -27.63
C GLU A 171 32.26 -8.40 -26.83
N ALA A 172 31.22 -7.58 -26.64
CA ALA A 172 30.00 -7.99 -25.96
C ALA A 172 29.32 -9.18 -26.66
N ARG A 173 29.31 -9.21 -28.00
CA ARG A 173 28.77 -10.34 -28.77
C ARG A 173 29.60 -11.61 -28.55
N ARG A 174 30.93 -11.52 -28.59
CA ARG A 174 31.85 -12.64 -28.30
C ARG A 174 31.62 -13.19 -26.89
N SER A 175 31.64 -12.34 -25.87
CA SER A 175 31.40 -12.76 -24.48
C SER A 175 30.04 -13.43 -24.32
N ARG A 176 28.98 -12.89 -24.95
CA ARG A 176 27.64 -13.49 -24.90
C ARG A 176 27.58 -14.87 -25.54
N ILE A 177 28.35 -15.11 -26.60
CA ILE A 177 28.47 -16.43 -27.24
C ILE A 177 29.15 -17.40 -26.27
N VAL A 178 30.30 -17.02 -25.70
CA VAL A 178 31.05 -17.83 -24.73
C VAL A 178 30.16 -18.20 -23.53
N THR A 179 29.46 -17.23 -22.93
CA THR A 179 28.55 -17.50 -21.80
C THR A 179 27.41 -18.46 -22.18
N LYS A 180 26.88 -18.37 -23.40
CA LYS A 180 25.84 -19.30 -23.87
C LYS A 180 26.39 -20.71 -24.05
N LEU A 181 27.60 -20.85 -24.59
CA LEU A 181 28.27 -22.14 -24.75
C LEU A 181 28.54 -22.77 -23.39
N GLN A 182 29.13 -22.01 -22.46
CA GLN A 182 29.34 -22.46 -21.08
C GLN A 182 28.04 -22.92 -20.43
N LYS A 183 26.95 -22.15 -20.53
CA LYS A 183 25.63 -22.56 -19.99
C LYS A 183 25.04 -23.82 -20.63
N LYS A 184 25.38 -24.11 -21.89
CA LYS A 184 24.97 -25.35 -22.56
C LYS A 184 25.82 -26.55 -22.13
N MET A 185 27.10 -26.31 -21.84
CA MET A 185 28.02 -27.33 -21.31
C MET A 185 27.73 -27.68 -19.86
N GLN A 186 27.13 -26.78 -19.09
CA GLN A 186 26.65 -27.11 -17.75
C GLN A 186 25.56 -28.19 -17.83
N PRO A 187 25.66 -29.25 -17.03
CA PRO A 187 24.62 -30.28 -16.99
C PRO A 187 23.30 -29.64 -16.54
N LYS A 188 22.21 -29.92 -17.26
CA LYS A 188 20.88 -29.35 -16.98
C LYS A 188 20.23 -29.97 -15.74
N GLU A 189 20.66 -31.17 -15.40
CA GLU A 189 20.18 -31.94 -14.26
C GLU A 189 21.35 -32.14 -13.29
N HIS A 190 21.06 -32.11 -12.00
CA HIS A 190 22.01 -32.56 -10.99
C HIS A 190 22.08 -34.09 -11.06
N THR A 191 22.87 -34.62 -11.98
CA THR A 191 23.20 -36.05 -11.97
C THR A 191 24.11 -36.28 -10.77
N PHE A 192 23.53 -36.78 -9.68
CA PHE A 192 24.29 -37.26 -8.52
C PHE A 192 25.01 -38.55 -8.91
N ASN A 193 26.08 -38.42 -9.70
CA ASN A 193 26.97 -39.54 -10.06
C ASN A 193 27.84 -39.98 -8.88
N LYS A 194 27.54 -39.46 -7.68
CA LYS A 194 28.28 -39.73 -6.45
C LYS A 194 27.30 -40.39 -5.50
N ASN A 195 27.59 -41.62 -5.14
CA ASN A 195 26.80 -42.40 -4.21
C ASN A 195 26.92 -41.76 -2.81
N LEU A 196 25.83 -41.20 -2.27
CA LEU A 196 25.83 -40.59 -0.94
C LEU A 196 26.08 -41.60 0.19
N TRP A 197 25.95 -42.89 -0.12
CA TRP A 197 26.08 -44.01 0.83
C TRP A 197 27.38 -44.79 0.68
N ASP A 198 28.27 -44.40 -0.24
CA ASP A 198 29.63 -44.92 -0.23
C ASP A 198 30.34 -44.34 1.00
N ASN A 199 30.54 -45.18 2.02
CA ASN A 199 31.33 -44.87 3.22
C ASN A 199 32.81 -44.61 2.90
N LYS A 200 33.23 -44.74 1.64
CA LYS A 200 34.43 -44.10 1.13
C LYS A 200 34.12 -42.62 0.94
N SER A 201 34.12 -41.90 2.06
CA SER A 201 34.15 -40.45 2.06
C SER A 201 35.18 -39.99 1.04
N THR A 202 34.73 -39.42 -0.08
CA THR A 202 35.64 -38.72 -1.01
C THR A 202 36.24 -37.45 -0.38
N ASP A 203 35.92 -37.20 0.90
CA ASP A 203 36.66 -36.31 1.79
C ASP A 203 37.96 -36.95 2.34
N GLU A 204 38.30 -38.19 1.95
CA GLU A 204 39.68 -38.72 1.96
C GLU A 204 40.53 -38.17 0.79
N ASN A 205 40.07 -37.12 0.11
CA ASN A 205 41.05 -36.08 -0.19
C ASN A 205 41.32 -35.41 1.14
N GLU A 206 42.20 -36.04 1.92
CA GLU A 206 42.83 -35.49 3.11
C GLU A 206 42.91 -33.99 2.90
N ASN A 207 42.32 -33.21 3.81
CA ASN A 207 42.59 -31.78 3.79
C ASN A 207 44.11 -31.70 3.66
N PRO A 208 44.67 -31.09 2.63
CA PRO A 208 46.11 -31.16 2.44
C PRO A 208 46.85 -30.41 3.56
N ALA A 209 46.10 -29.73 4.45
CA ALA A 209 46.52 -29.19 5.73
C ALA A 209 46.76 -30.25 6.83
N ASP A 210 46.27 -31.48 6.68
CA ASP A 210 46.49 -32.61 7.60
C ASP A 210 47.82 -33.34 7.28
N LEU A 211 48.45 -33.06 6.13
CA LEU A 211 49.84 -33.45 5.86
C LEU A 211 50.78 -32.51 6.63
N GLU A 212 50.98 -32.76 7.92
CA GLU A 212 51.92 -32.01 8.77
C GLU A 212 53.35 -31.93 8.19
N TRP A 213 53.70 -32.88 7.31
CA TRP A 213 55.01 -32.98 6.67
C TRP A 213 55.19 -32.09 5.42
N LEU A 214 54.13 -31.50 4.88
CA LEU A 214 54.18 -30.72 3.64
C LEU A 214 53.96 -29.23 3.90
N ASN A 215 54.86 -28.37 3.41
CA ASN A 215 54.73 -26.93 3.59
C ASN A 215 53.46 -26.38 2.91
N ASP A 216 52.77 -25.44 3.58
CA ASP A 216 51.59 -24.71 3.08
C ASP A 216 51.75 -24.18 1.65
N ASN A 217 52.94 -23.67 1.32
CA ASN A 217 53.24 -23.12 -0.01
C ASN A 217 53.27 -24.21 -1.08
N THR A 218 53.81 -25.39 -0.75
CA THR A 218 53.88 -26.54 -1.64
C THR A 218 52.48 -27.09 -1.91
N ILE A 219 51.66 -27.18 -0.87
CA ILE A 219 50.25 -27.55 -0.97
C ILE A 219 49.50 -26.59 -1.90
N ARG A 220 49.64 -25.27 -1.69
CA ARG A 220 48.98 -24.25 -2.53
C ARG A 220 49.41 -24.34 -3.99
N HIS A 221 50.71 -24.45 -4.25
CA HIS A 221 51.24 -24.55 -5.62
C HIS A 221 50.67 -25.77 -6.35
N ASN A 222 50.71 -26.94 -5.71
CA ASN A 222 50.21 -28.19 -6.28
C ASN A 222 48.69 -28.13 -6.54
N LEU A 223 47.90 -27.66 -5.57
CA LEU A 223 46.45 -27.51 -5.74
C LEU A 223 46.06 -26.49 -6.81
N THR A 224 46.84 -25.42 -6.97
CA THR A 224 46.59 -24.39 -7.99
C THR A 224 46.81 -24.96 -9.38
N ASN A 225 47.91 -25.70 -9.58
CA ASN A 225 48.24 -26.31 -10.86
C ASN A 225 47.25 -27.43 -11.24
N LEU A 226 46.73 -28.15 -10.26
CA LEU A 226 45.72 -29.20 -10.44
C LEU A 226 44.29 -28.65 -10.57
N GLY A 227 44.07 -27.34 -10.40
CA GLY A 227 42.74 -26.72 -10.42
C GLY A 227 41.83 -27.15 -9.26
N ALA A 228 42.37 -27.84 -8.25
CA ALA A 228 41.65 -28.36 -7.08
C ALA A 228 41.67 -27.40 -5.89
N PHE A 229 42.29 -26.21 -6.03
CA PHE A 229 42.36 -25.22 -4.97
C PHE A 229 40.96 -24.69 -4.60
N LYS A 230 40.46 -25.09 -3.41
CA LYS A 230 39.20 -24.60 -2.86
C LYS A 230 39.45 -23.28 -2.13
N PHE A 231 38.95 -22.16 -2.67
CA PHE A 231 38.99 -20.88 -1.96
C PHE A 231 38.17 -20.96 -0.68
N GLY A 232 38.76 -20.52 0.43
CA GLY A 232 38.06 -20.39 1.70
C GLY A 232 36.83 -19.48 1.56
N VAL A 233 35.70 -19.94 2.09
CA VAL A 233 34.47 -19.16 2.09
C VAL A 233 34.69 -17.86 2.90
N PRO A 234 34.44 -16.66 2.33
CA PRO A 234 34.66 -15.41 3.05
C PRO A 234 33.91 -15.37 4.39
N LYS A 235 34.61 -14.97 5.46
CA LYS A 235 34.05 -14.95 6.84
C LYS A 235 32.74 -14.17 6.96
N GLY A 236 32.52 -13.17 6.10
CA GLY A 236 31.30 -12.35 6.07
C GLY A 236 30.04 -13.08 5.57
N ILE A 237 30.17 -14.15 4.77
CA ILE A 237 29.00 -14.84 4.20
C ILE A 237 28.22 -15.64 5.25
N ARG A 238 28.92 -16.14 6.28
CA ARG A 238 28.34 -16.97 7.35
C ARG A 238 27.75 -16.12 8.49
N LYS A 239 27.96 -14.81 8.46
CA LYS A 239 27.40 -13.89 9.45
C LYS A 239 25.93 -13.66 9.13
N LYS A 240 25.07 -13.72 10.16
CA LYS A 240 23.67 -13.29 10.04
C LYS A 240 23.65 -11.80 9.68
N LYS A 241 22.84 -11.44 8.68
CA LYS A 241 22.79 -10.07 8.13
C LYS A 241 21.99 -9.10 9.01
N SER A 242 21.02 -9.62 9.75
CA SER A 242 20.18 -8.87 10.67
C SER A 242 20.46 -9.28 12.12
N VAL A 243 20.35 -8.32 13.03
CA VAL A 243 20.32 -8.56 14.48
C VAL A 243 18.93 -9.10 14.88
N VAL A 244 17.89 -8.65 14.19
CA VAL A 244 16.50 -9.04 14.42
C VAL A 244 16.26 -10.46 13.87
N PRO A 245 15.52 -11.32 14.61
CA PRO A 245 15.11 -12.62 14.10
C PRO A 245 14.25 -12.48 12.84
N THR A 246 14.27 -13.50 11.99
CA THR A 246 13.51 -13.51 10.73
C THR A 246 11.99 -13.44 10.95
N ILE A 247 11.51 -13.92 12.09
CA ILE A 247 10.09 -13.94 12.46
C ILE A 247 10.00 -13.51 13.93
N GLU A 248 9.21 -12.50 14.22
CA GLU A 248 8.84 -12.13 15.59
C GLU A 248 7.73 -13.07 16.06
N LEU A 249 7.97 -13.76 17.17
CA LEU A 249 6.96 -14.65 17.76
C LEU A 249 5.93 -13.79 18.51
N PRO A 250 4.62 -14.03 18.32
CA PRO A 250 3.60 -13.30 19.05
C PRO A 250 3.63 -13.67 20.55
N HIS A 251 3.26 -12.72 21.41
CA HIS A 251 3.12 -12.98 22.84
C HIS A 251 1.95 -13.95 23.09
N PRO A 252 2.05 -14.93 24.01
CA PRO A 252 0.98 -15.89 24.28
C PRO A 252 -0.33 -15.23 24.73
N GLY A 253 -0.22 -14.12 25.47
CA GLY A 253 -1.34 -13.27 25.88
C GLY A 253 -2.13 -12.60 24.76
N SER A 254 -1.64 -12.65 23.50
CA SER A 254 -2.33 -12.11 22.32
C SER A 254 -3.18 -13.16 21.60
N SER A 255 -3.19 -14.41 22.07
CA SER A 255 -4.09 -15.44 21.57
C SER A 255 -5.54 -15.10 21.91
N TYR A 256 -6.50 -15.70 21.18
CA TYR A 256 -7.93 -15.48 21.40
C TYR A 256 -8.41 -16.00 22.75
N ASN A 257 -7.78 -17.05 23.26
CA ASN A 257 -8.05 -17.65 24.57
C ASN A 257 -6.77 -17.73 25.41
N PRO A 258 -6.25 -16.58 25.90
CA PRO A 258 -5.01 -16.56 26.65
C PRO A 258 -5.25 -17.03 28.10
N SER A 259 -4.20 -17.56 28.72
CA SER A 259 -4.19 -17.70 30.18
C SER A 259 -4.28 -16.32 30.82
N PHE A 260 -4.96 -16.23 31.96
CA PHE A 260 -5.13 -14.97 32.69
C PHE A 260 -3.80 -14.27 32.99
N LYS A 261 -2.79 -15.06 33.39
CA LYS A 261 -1.44 -14.57 33.69
C LYS A 261 -0.78 -13.94 32.46
N ASP A 262 -0.84 -14.63 31.33
CA ASP A 262 -0.18 -14.21 30.09
C ASP A 262 -0.84 -12.94 29.51
N HIS A 263 -2.15 -12.80 29.65
CA HIS A 263 -2.87 -11.59 29.26
C HIS A 263 -2.50 -10.39 30.15
N GLN A 264 -2.45 -10.58 31.48
CA GLN A 264 -2.03 -9.52 32.39
C GLN A 264 -0.58 -9.09 32.16
N GLU A 265 0.32 -10.04 31.89
CA GLU A 265 1.70 -9.76 31.55
C GLU A 265 1.80 -8.92 30.27
N LEU A 266 1.04 -9.28 29.23
CA LEU A 266 0.98 -8.49 28.00
C LEU A 266 0.51 -7.05 28.27
N LEU A 267 -0.55 -6.87 29.06
CA LEU A 267 -1.07 -5.54 29.41
C LEU A 267 -0.04 -4.69 30.16
N LYS A 268 0.73 -5.29 31.08
CA LYS A 268 1.81 -4.60 31.79
C LYS A 268 2.91 -4.16 30.83
N ILE A 269 3.36 -5.04 29.94
CA ILE A 269 4.38 -4.73 28.92
C ILE A 269 3.91 -3.58 28.02
N VAL A 270 2.64 -3.58 27.62
CA VAL A 270 2.06 -2.50 26.81
C VAL A 270 2.02 -1.20 27.60
N ALA A 271 1.54 -1.22 28.84
CA ALA A 271 1.47 -0.05 29.70
C ALA A 271 2.87 0.58 29.91
N ASP A 272 3.88 -0.23 30.22
CA ASP A 272 5.26 0.25 30.42
C ASP A 272 5.83 0.90 29.16
N ARG A 273 5.55 0.32 27.99
CA ARG A 273 5.99 0.89 26.70
C ARG A 273 5.31 2.22 26.42
N GLU A 274 4.01 2.32 26.66
CA GLU A 274 3.25 3.56 26.46
C GLU A 274 3.68 4.65 27.45
N LEU A 275 3.93 4.30 28.72
CA LEU A 275 4.52 5.23 29.69
C LEU A 275 5.89 5.74 29.25
N GLY A 276 6.71 4.88 28.64
CA GLY A 276 7.99 5.26 28.04
C GLY A 276 7.80 6.33 26.96
N LYS A 277 6.92 6.08 25.99
CA LYS A 277 6.59 7.03 24.92
C LYS A 277 6.06 8.35 25.46
N GLN A 278 5.14 8.31 26.41
CA GLN A 278 4.58 9.53 27.03
C GLN A 278 5.67 10.39 27.68
N LYS A 279 6.65 9.77 28.36
CA LYS A 279 7.80 10.48 28.94
C LYS A 279 8.71 11.09 27.87
N GLU A 280 8.98 10.36 26.80
CA GLU A 280 9.76 10.84 25.66
C GLU A 280 9.07 12.02 24.97
N GLU A 281 7.76 11.91 24.71
CA GLU A 281 6.95 12.98 24.14
C GLU A 281 6.91 14.21 25.04
N ALA A 282 6.69 14.03 26.35
CA ALA A 282 6.73 15.12 27.32
C ALA A 282 8.11 15.78 27.39
N HIS A 283 9.18 14.99 27.31
CA HIS A 283 10.54 15.52 27.24
C HIS A 283 10.77 16.33 25.97
N ILE A 284 10.38 15.81 24.81
CA ILE A 284 10.52 16.50 23.52
C ILE A 284 9.71 17.79 23.54
N LYS A 285 8.44 17.77 23.98
CA LYS A 285 7.60 18.97 24.11
C LYS A 285 8.27 20.02 24.98
N ARG A 286 8.72 19.62 26.18
CA ARG A 286 9.45 20.51 27.09
C ARG A 286 10.71 21.11 26.46
N VAL A 287 11.49 20.33 25.70
CA VAL A 287 12.76 20.80 25.09
C VAL A 287 12.54 21.60 23.81
N THR A 288 11.41 21.40 23.12
CA THR A 288 11.18 21.94 21.78
C THR A 288 10.03 22.95 21.74
N SER A 289 8.78 22.53 21.99
CA SER A 289 7.62 23.43 21.87
C SER A 289 7.56 24.45 22.99
N ASP A 290 7.77 24.01 24.22
CA ASP A 290 7.45 24.81 25.41
C ASP A 290 8.53 25.87 25.66
N LEU A 291 9.81 25.54 25.37
CA LEU A 291 10.91 26.50 25.46
C LEU A 291 10.91 27.56 24.34
N PHE A 292 10.29 27.26 23.20
CA PHE A 292 10.38 28.10 22.00
C PHE A 292 9.02 28.54 21.47
N ASN A 293 8.17 29.09 22.35
CA ASN A 293 6.92 29.71 21.91
C ASN A 293 7.15 31.10 21.29
N LYS A 294 6.45 31.40 20.19
CA LYS A 294 6.49 32.72 19.55
C LYS A 294 5.47 33.62 20.24
N VAL A 295 5.97 34.57 21.01
CA VAL A 295 5.16 35.54 21.77
C VAL A 295 5.03 36.85 20.99
N THR A 296 3.87 37.49 21.00
CA THR A 296 3.68 38.82 20.40
C THR A 296 4.41 39.89 21.22
N ARG A 297 4.65 41.08 20.64
CA ARG A 297 5.38 42.13 21.36
C ARG A 297 4.64 42.65 22.60
N SER A 298 3.30 42.66 22.56
CA SER A 298 2.46 43.04 23.70
C SER A 298 2.56 42.04 24.84
N GLU A 299 2.41 40.74 24.53
CA GLU A 299 2.51 39.66 25.52
C GLU A 299 3.91 39.61 26.13
N LYS A 300 4.97 39.84 25.32
CA LYS A 300 6.35 39.91 25.81
C LYS A 300 6.54 41.05 26.82
N ALA A 301 5.90 42.20 26.60
CA ALA A 301 5.95 43.32 27.54
C ALA A 301 5.21 42.99 28.84
N SER A 302 4.04 42.34 28.77
CA SER A 302 3.31 41.87 29.97
C SER A 302 4.13 40.88 30.78
N LEU A 303 4.68 39.84 30.13
CA LEU A 303 5.52 38.83 30.78
C LEU A 303 6.77 39.46 31.40
N TRP A 304 7.39 40.44 30.74
CA TRP A 304 8.52 41.16 31.31
C TRP A 304 8.13 41.97 32.56
N MET A 305 7.00 42.66 32.54
CA MET A 305 6.49 43.38 33.71
C MET A 305 6.16 42.42 34.86
N GLU A 306 5.54 41.27 34.55
CA GLU A 306 5.27 40.21 35.51
C GLU A 306 6.56 39.67 36.13
N GLU A 307 7.56 39.30 35.32
CA GLU A 307 8.89 38.86 35.77
C GLU A 307 9.60 39.91 36.64
N MET A 308 9.49 41.21 36.31
CA MET A 308 10.07 42.30 37.11
C MET A 308 9.28 42.59 38.38
N SER A 309 8.00 42.23 38.43
CA SER A 309 7.15 42.36 39.62
C SER A 309 7.25 41.15 40.57
N GLN A 310 7.79 40.02 40.12
CA GLN A 310 7.99 38.84 40.97
C GLN A 310 8.95 39.19 42.12
N GLY A 311 8.53 38.92 43.35
CA GLY A 311 9.28 39.23 44.57
C GLY A 311 8.87 40.53 45.26
N LEU A 312 8.02 41.35 44.64
CA LEU A 312 7.25 42.35 45.37
C LEU A 312 5.99 41.66 45.93
N PRO A 313 5.56 41.96 47.17
CA PRO A 313 4.26 41.53 47.64
C PRO A 313 3.23 42.13 46.68
N GLN A 314 2.64 41.29 45.86
CA GLN A 314 1.58 41.72 44.98
C GLN A 314 0.44 42.16 45.89
N THR A 315 0.17 43.47 45.93
CA THR A 315 -1.01 43.99 46.60
C THR A 315 -2.18 43.32 45.92
N GLU A 316 -2.80 42.36 46.59
CA GLU A 316 -4.01 41.69 46.16
C GLU A 316 -5.11 42.74 46.04
N GLU A 317 -5.19 43.39 44.88
CA GLU A 317 -6.43 44.00 44.44
C GLU A 317 -7.40 42.85 44.14
N ILE A 318 -8.10 42.45 45.20
CA ILE A 318 -9.48 41.98 45.26
C ILE A 318 -10.08 41.79 43.86
N LYS A 319 -9.91 40.59 43.30
CA LYS A 319 -10.78 40.08 42.24
C LYS A 319 -11.58 38.94 42.84
N SER A 320 -12.71 39.35 43.44
CA SER A 320 -13.99 38.63 43.51
C SER A 320 -13.91 37.10 43.61
N GLU A 321 -14.08 36.64 44.85
CA GLU A 321 -14.76 35.43 45.30
C GLU A 321 -15.59 34.69 44.23
N ASP A 322 -15.18 33.45 43.90
CA ASP A 322 -16.06 32.26 43.92
C ASP A 322 -15.34 31.02 43.34
N ASN A 323 -14.58 30.33 44.19
CA ASN A 323 -14.54 28.85 44.28
C ASN A 323 -13.54 28.44 45.36
N VAL A 324 -14.00 28.50 46.61
CA VAL A 324 -13.36 27.78 47.70
C VAL A 324 -13.70 26.30 47.51
N LYS A 325 -12.72 25.48 47.12
CA LYS A 325 -12.72 24.05 47.42
C LYS A 325 -11.84 23.86 48.64
N GLU A 326 -12.48 23.56 49.76
CA GLU A 326 -11.84 23.19 51.01
C GLU A 326 -11.15 21.82 50.89
N GLU A 327 -10.19 21.64 51.81
CA GLU A 327 -9.58 20.39 52.28
C GLU A 327 -8.39 19.81 51.48
N ASN A 328 -7.18 20.23 51.87
CA ASN A 328 -6.36 19.42 52.78
C ASN A 328 -5.10 20.20 53.21
N GLU A 329 -5.17 20.80 54.40
CA GLU A 329 -4.01 21.30 55.13
C GLU A 329 -3.51 20.21 56.08
N GLU A 330 -2.66 19.32 55.58
CA GLU A 330 -1.74 18.57 56.44
C GLU A 330 -0.41 18.35 55.68
N SER A 331 0.69 18.70 56.36
CA SER A 331 2.10 18.65 55.94
C SER A 331 2.72 19.92 55.31
N THR A 332 2.84 20.98 56.11
CA THR A 332 3.94 21.96 55.98
C THR A 332 5.27 21.35 56.46
N GLU A 333 5.68 20.24 55.85
CA GLU A 333 7.02 19.67 56.03
C GLU A 333 7.87 20.08 54.83
N TYR A 334 8.93 20.86 55.07
CA TYR A 334 9.88 21.28 54.04
C TYR A 334 10.59 20.06 53.45
N LYS A 335 10.05 19.51 52.36
CA LYS A 335 10.69 18.44 51.60
C LYS A 335 11.69 19.07 50.64
N ALA A 336 12.97 18.94 50.95
CA ALA A 336 14.03 19.27 50.02
C ALA A 336 13.76 18.58 48.67
N ILE A 337 13.79 19.34 47.58
CA ILE A 337 13.49 18.88 46.21
C ILE A 337 14.33 17.65 45.82
N ASN A 338 15.48 17.46 46.46
CA ASN A 338 16.33 16.31 46.29
C ASN A 338 16.56 15.61 47.64
N PRO A 339 15.93 14.45 47.90
CA PRO A 339 16.16 13.71 49.14
C PRO A 339 17.62 13.24 49.20
N PRO A 340 18.23 13.15 50.40
CA PRO A 340 19.61 12.71 50.55
C PRO A 340 19.79 11.29 49.99
N VAL A 341 20.72 11.13 49.05
CA VAL A 341 21.02 9.83 48.43
C VAL A 341 21.79 8.98 49.43
N SER A 342 21.23 7.83 49.82
CA SER A 342 21.92 6.88 50.70
C SER A 342 23.22 6.37 50.07
N PHE A 343 24.23 6.08 50.88
CA PHE A 343 25.54 5.60 50.42
C PHE A 343 25.44 4.39 49.48
N LEU A 344 24.48 3.50 49.72
CA LEU A 344 24.20 2.31 48.90
C LEU A 344 23.68 2.64 47.49
N LYS A 345 23.07 3.81 47.29
CA LYS A 345 22.51 4.27 46.01
C LYS A 345 23.47 5.19 45.24
N LYS A 346 24.72 5.36 45.71
CA LYS A 346 25.72 6.20 45.07
C LYS A 346 26.20 5.57 43.76
N LYS A 347 25.91 6.22 42.62
CA LYS A 347 26.42 5.81 41.30
C LYS A 347 27.95 5.77 41.30
N THR A 348 28.51 4.72 40.70
CA THR A 348 29.98 4.57 40.54
C THR A 348 30.51 5.54 39.47
N LYS A 349 31.82 5.81 39.47
CA LYS A 349 32.47 6.73 38.49
C LYS A 349 32.24 6.31 37.04
N LYS A 350 32.11 5.01 36.79
CA LYS A 350 31.81 4.42 35.46
C LYS A 350 30.34 4.57 35.04
N GLN A 351 29.42 4.78 35.97
CA GLN A 351 28.00 5.07 35.69
C GLN A 351 27.72 6.57 35.54
N ARG A 352 28.68 7.42 35.92
CA ARG A 352 28.60 8.89 35.79
C ARG A 352 29.19 9.40 34.47
N ARG A 353 30.20 8.71 33.94
CA ARG A 353 30.69 8.89 32.57
C ARG A 353 29.83 8.06 31.63
#